data_AF-A0AAJ1VI36-F1
#
_entry.id   AF-A0AAJ1VI36-F1
#
_cell.length_a   1.000
_cell.length_b   1.000
_cell.length_c   1.000
_cell.angle_alpha   90.00
_cell.angle_beta   90.00
_cell.angle_gamma   90.00
#
_symmetry.space_group_name_H-M   'P 1'
#
loop_
_entity.id
_entity.type
_entity.pdbx_description
1 polymer ?
#
loop_
_entity_poly.entity_id
_entity_poly.type
_entity_poly.pdbx_seq_one_letter_code
_entity_poly.pdbx_strand_id
1 'polypeptide(L)'
;MRQVYRDSLNLATQKTEELIKLFPEIPMYHSIYNQLLDIDEKIVKNTIVFSENELYKRYSLGHLAVKNFDYENDEYAKLLIDIFGGVFDYHVSPESFRQLLFDGDEREAVNKVFEVNRQKIRLIDFCGNPLKELKKEIDHESFDLMVEENSFKRINIIIEKYISEKRLEIYYLKKNDLIYLFSYGEYQPGRYMLFLEDIRIWNS
;
A
#
# COMPACT_ATOMS: atom_id res chain seq x y z
N MET A 1 -4.61 11.77 5.71
CA MET A 1 -3.13 11.62 5.81
C MET A 1 -2.41 11.62 4.45
N ARG A 2 -2.84 10.79 3.47
CA ARG A 2 -2.16 10.66 2.16
C ARG A 2 -2.12 11.93 1.30
N GLN A 3 -3.14 12.79 1.36
CA GLN A 3 -3.13 14.05 0.61
C GLN A 3 -2.04 15.00 1.13
N VAL A 4 -1.92 15.13 2.45
CA VAL A 4 -0.86 15.93 3.09
C VAL A 4 0.53 15.42 2.68
N TYR A 5 0.73 14.11 2.65
CA TYR A 5 1.99 13.54 2.17
C TYR A 5 2.26 13.87 0.69
N ARG A 6 1.25 13.75 -0.19
CA ARG A 6 1.38 14.13 -1.61
C ARG A 6 1.70 15.60 -1.78
N ASP A 7 1.08 16.47 -0.99
CA ASP A 7 1.32 17.91 -1.03
C ASP A 7 2.75 18.24 -0.57
N SER A 8 3.22 17.61 0.51
CA SER A 8 4.61 17.71 0.97
C SER A 8 5.60 17.18 -0.08
N LEU A 9 5.30 16.07 -0.74
CA LEU A 9 6.18 15.48 -1.76
C LEU A 9 6.30 16.39 -2.98
N ASN A 10 5.17 16.96 -3.43
CA ASN A 10 5.14 17.94 -4.51
C ASN A 10 5.93 19.20 -4.14
N LEU A 11 5.76 19.71 -2.91
CA LEU A 11 6.50 20.87 -2.43
C LEU A 11 8.01 20.59 -2.37
N ALA A 12 8.41 19.41 -1.86
CA ALA A 12 9.82 19.00 -1.82
C ALA A 12 10.42 18.93 -3.22
N THR A 13 9.66 18.38 -4.17
CA THR A 13 10.05 18.26 -5.57
C THR A 13 10.27 19.63 -6.20
N GLN A 14 9.31 20.55 -6.04
CA GLN A 14 9.41 21.93 -6.55
C GLN A 14 10.61 22.69 -5.96
N LYS A 15 10.80 22.64 -4.63
CA LYS A 15 11.96 23.27 -3.97
C LYS A 15 13.28 22.68 -4.48
N THR A 16 13.34 21.37 -4.70
CA THR A 16 14.54 20.71 -5.23
C THR A 16 14.85 21.15 -6.66
N GLU A 17 13.83 21.31 -7.52
CA GLU A 17 14.03 21.85 -8.87
C GLU A 17 14.57 23.28 -8.87
N GLU A 18 14.10 24.12 -7.96
CA GLU A 18 14.63 25.48 -7.78
C GLU A 18 16.10 25.46 -7.36
N LEU A 19 16.46 24.59 -6.41
CA LEU A 19 17.85 24.40 -5.98
C LEU A 19 18.75 23.88 -7.11
N ILE A 20 18.26 22.97 -7.96
CA ILE A 20 18.99 22.52 -9.15
C ILE A 20 19.22 23.68 -10.13
N LYS A 21 18.24 24.57 -10.31
CA LYS A 21 18.42 25.75 -11.19
C LYS A 21 19.44 26.73 -10.65
N LEU A 22 19.48 26.92 -9.32
CA LEU A 22 20.41 27.83 -8.65
C LEU A 22 21.83 27.27 -8.54
N PHE A 23 21.96 25.97 -8.31
CA PHE A 23 23.22 25.27 -8.04
C PHE A 23 23.32 23.97 -8.86
N PRO A 24 23.31 24.06 -10.20
CA PRO A 24 23.25 22.89 -11.08
C PRO A 24 24.45 21.96 -10.94
N GLU A 25 25.60 22.49 -10.49
CA GLU A 25 26.84 21.77 -10.28
C GLU A 25 26.84 20.86 -9.04
N ILE A 26 25.90 21.05 -8.11
CA ILE A 26 25.82 20.28 -6.87
C ILE A 26 25.06 18.96 -7.14
N PRO A 27 25.74 17.80 -7.19
CA PRO A 27 25.10 16.55 -7.61
C PRO A 27 24.07 16.03 -6.60
N MET A 28 24.17 16.48 -5.35
CA MET A 28 23.24 16.12 -4.28
C MET A 28 21.79 16.47 -4.63
N TYR A 29 21.53 17.65 -5.20
CA TYR A 29 20.16 18.06 -5.52
C TYR A 29 19.55 17.19 -6.61
N HIS A 30 20.33 16.76 -7.60
CA HIS A 30 19.89 15.78 -8.61
C HIS A 30 19.58 14.42 -7.98
N SER A 31 20.40 13.97 -7.02
CA SER A 31 20.15 12.73 -6.27
C SER A 31 18.86 12.80 -5.47
N ILE A 32 18.62 13.91 -4.76
CA ILE A 32 17.38 14.13 -4.00
C ILE A 32 16.19 14.12 -4.95
N TYR A 33 16.27 14.87 -6.05
CA TYR A 33 15.18 14.97 -7.03
C TYR A 33 14.79 13.61 -7.62
N ASN A 34 15.77 12.80 -8.03
CA ASN A 34 15.51 11.46 -8.56
C ASN A 34 14.85 10.54 -7.52
N GLN A 35 15.22 10.66 -6.24
CA GLN A 35 14.57 9.89 -5.17
C GLN A 35 13.12 10.34 -4.96
N LEU A 36 12.83 11.65 -4.98
CA LEU A 36 11.47 12.17 -4.86
C LEU A 36 10.58 11.71 -6.03
N LEU A 37 11.11 11.71 -7.25
CA LEU A 37 10.39 11.19 -8.43
C LEU A 37 10.14 9.68 -8.34
N ASP A 38 11.11 8.89 -7.88
CA ASP A 38 10.94 7.45 -7.69
C ASP A 38 9.90 7.15 -6.60
N ILE A 39 9.88 7.91 -5.50
CA ILE A 39 8.82 7.79 -4.48
C ILE A 39 7.45 8.10 -5.08
N ASP A 40 7.32 9.21 -5.82
CA ASP A 40 6.05 9.58 -6.45
C ASP A 40 5.58 8.51 -7.46
N GLU A 41 6.49 7.98 -8.28
CA GLU A 41 6.16 6.95 -9.24
C GLU A 41 5.82 5.61 -8.58
N LYS A 42 6.73 5.07 -7.77
CA LYS A 42 6.64 3.70 -7.24
C LYS A 42 5.63 3.61 -6.10
N ILE A 43 5.74 4.46 -5.10
CA ILE A 43 4.96 4.37 -3.86
C ILE A 43 3.61 5.08 -4.03
N VAL A 44 3.60 6.31 -4.57
CA VAL A 44 2.38 7.13 -4.63
C VAL A 44 1.46 6.77 -5.80
N LYS A 45 2.02 6.61 -7.01
CA LYS A 45 1.25 6.35 -8.24
C LYS A 45 1.03 4.86 -8.50
N ASN A 46 2.08 4.04 -8.37
CA ASN A 46 2.02 2.61 -8.63
C ASN A 46 1.72 1.78 -7.38
N THR A 47 1.59 2.41 -6.21
CA THR A 47 1.18 1.76 -4.95
C THR A 47 2.04 0.54 -4.58
N ILE A 48 3.34 0.62 -4.86
CA ILE A 48 4.30 -0.44 -4.55
C ILE A 48 4.68 -0.35 -3.08
N VAL A 49 4.49 -1.45 -2.36
CA VAL A 49 4.89 -1.61 -0.96
C VAL A 49 6.29 -2.22 -0.92
N PHE A 50 7.21 -1.58 -0.21
CA PHE A 50 8.57 -2.08 0.01
C PHE A 50 8.75 -2.43 1.48
N SER A 51 9.59 -3.44 1.77
CA SER A 51 10.04 -3.69 3.14
C SER A 51 10.90 -2.54 3.67
N GLU A 52 10.99 -2.37 5.00
CA GLU A 52 11.85 -1.33 5.60
C GLU A 52 13.28 -1.40 5.08
N ASN A 53 13.84 -2.61 5.00
CA ASN A 53 15.20 -2.85 4.50
C ASN A 53 15.38 -2.41 3.04
N GLU A 54 14.36 -2.54 2.19
CA GLU A 54 14.40 -2.05 0.82
C GLU A 54 14.29 -0.52 0.77
N LEU A 55 13.45 0.07 1.61
CA LEU A 55 13.31 1.52 1.73
C LEU A 55 14.63 2.17 2.15
N TYR A 56 15.30 1.62 3.16
CA TYR A 56 16.64 2.09 3.59
C TYR A 56 17.70 1.95 2.49
N LYS A 57 17.62 0.94 1.63
CA LYS A 57 18.55 0.75 0.51
C LYS A 57 18.27 1.70 -0.66
N ARG A 58 17.00 2.02 -0.91
CA ARG A 58 16.56 2.86 -2.04
C ARG A 58 16.74 4.34 -1.77
N TYR A 59 16.35 4.78 -0.57
CA TYR A 59 16.24 6.19 -0.26
C TYR A 59 17.24 6.59 0.82
N SER A 60 18.00 7.63 0.52
CA SER A 60 18.98 8.26 1.38
C SER A 60 18.55 9.66 1.85
N LEU A 61 17.32 10.07 1.55
CA LEU A 61 16.76 11.40 1.85
C LEU A 61 17.01 11.84 3.30
N GLY A 62 16.71 10.99 4.29
CA GLY A 62 16.95 11.29 5.70
C GLY A 62 18.44 11.52 6.01
N HIS A 63 19.33 10.69 5.46
CA HIS A 63 20.78 10.85 5.64
C HIS A 63 21.30 12.14 4.97
N LEU A 64 20.82 12.43 3.75
CA LEU A 64 21.21 13.63 3.01
C LEU A 64 20.74 14.90 3.72
N ALA A 65 19.52 14.89 4.27
CA ALA A 65 18.96 16.00 5.05
C ALA A 65 19.83 16.31 6.28
N VAL A 66 20.11 15.31 7.11
CA VAL A 66 20.88 15.48 8.36
C VAL A 66 22.33 15.89 8.10
N LYS A 67 22.95 15.36 7.03
CA LYS A 67 24.37 15.58 6.77
C LYS A 67 24.68 16.91 6.10
N ASN A 68 23.77 17.43 5.27
CA ASN A 68 24.05 18.55 4.38
C ASN A 68 23.26 19.83 4.69
N PHE A 69 22.29 19.76 5.60
CA PHE A 69 21.45 20.90 5.97
C PHE A 69 21.44 21.09 7.48
N ASP A 70 21.13 22.30 7.93
CA ASP A 70 20.94 22.59 9.35
C ASP A 70 19.57 22.08 9.80
N TYR A 71 19.51 20.82 10.23
CA TYR A 71 18.28 20.15 10.64
C TYR A 71 17.42 20.97 11.64
N GLU A 72 18.04 21.71 12.56
CA GLU A 72 17.29 22.41 13.60
C GLU A 72 16.52 23.61 13.02
N ASN A 73 17.05 24.25 11.98
CA ASN A 73 16.56 25.53 11.48
C ASN A 73 16.14 25.53 10.00
N ASP A 74 16.42 24.47 9.25
CA ASP A 74 16.13 24.37 7.82
C ASP A 74 14.81 23.63 7.56
N GLU A 75 13.82 24.36 7.05
CA GLU A 75 12.51 23.82 6.70
C GLU A 75 12.57 22.79 5.56
N TYR A 76 13.51 22.92 4.63
CA TYR A 76 13.69 21.96 3.56
C TYR A 76 14.30 20.65 4.08
N ALA A 77 15.23 20.72 5.04
CA ALA A 77 15.76 19.54 5.71
C ALA A 77 14.65 18.75 6.43
N LYS A 78 13.80 19.45 7.19
CA LYS A 78 12.63 18.86 7.87
C LYS A 78 11.69 18.22 6.87
N LEU A 79 11.39 18.91 5.76
CA LEU A 79 10.55 18.38 4.69
C LEU A 79 11.10 17.08 4.10
N LEU A 80 12.40 16.98 3.81
CA LEU A 80 13.00 15.75 3.28
C LEU A 80 12.93 14.58 4.28
N ILE A 81 13.09 14.86 5.58
CA ILE A 81 12.96 13.86 6.64
C ILE A 81 11.51 13.40 6.77
N ASP A 82 10.54 14.33 6.72
CA ASP A 82 9.12 14.00 6.76
C ASP A 82 8.71 13.14 5.55
N ILE A 83 9.25 13.43 4.36
CA ILE A 83 9.05 12.59 3.19
C ILE A 83 9.62 11.19 3.43
N PHE A 84 10.86 11.10 3.91
CA PHE A 84 11.49 9.80 4.18
C PHE A 84 10.73 8.99 5.22
N GLY A 85 10.37 9.58 6.36
CA GLY A 85 9.57 8.95 7.41
C GLY A 85 8.20 8.53 6.89
N GLY A 86 7.53 9.41 6.16
CA GLY A 86 6.22 9.12 5.61
C GLY A 86 6.21 8.04 4.53
N VAL A 87 7.36 7.67 3.92
CA VAL A 87 7.42 6.50 3.02
C VAL A 87 7.10 5.21 3.77
N PHE A 88 7.61 5.04 4.99
CA PHE A 88 7.35 3.85 5.81
C PHE A 88 5.86 3.74 6.13
N ASP A 89 5.23 4.87 6.44
CA ASP A 89 3.84 4.89 6.88
C ASP A 89 2.82 5.09 5.75
N TYR A 90 3.28 5.34 4.51
CA TYR A 90 2.41 5.77 3.40
C TYR A 90 1.27 4.78 3.14
N HIS A 91 1.61 3.50 3.22
CA HIS A 91 0.69 2.38 3.09
C HIS A 91 0.21 1.84 4.44
N VAL A 92 0.94 2.11 5.54
CA VAL A 92 0.65 1.61 6.91
C VAL A 92 -0.45 2.42 7.61
N SER A 93 -0.88 3.57 7.07
CA SER A 93 -1.98 4.33 7.68
C SER A 93 -3.28 3.50 7.83
N PRO A 94 -3.88 3.41 9.03
CA PRO A 94 -5.11 2.65 9.32
C PRO A 94 -6.38 3.20 8.68
N GLU A 95 -6.30 4.31 7.94
CA GLU A 95 -7.35 4.69 6.98
C GLU A 95 -7.22 3.78 5.75
N SER A 96 -7.65 2.54 5.99
CA SER A 96 -7.73 1.36 5.14
C SER A 96 -7.55 1.65 3.65
N PHE A 97 -6.61 0.97 3.00
CA PHE A 97 -6.63 0.73 1.54
C PHE A 97 -7.89 -0.06 1.10
N ARG A 98 -8.99 -0.02 1.85
CA ARG A 98 -10.24 -0.69 1.54
C ARG A 98 -10.96 0.05 0.41
N GLN A 99 -10.89 -0.51 -0.78
CA GLN A 99 -11.62 -0.03 -1.93
C GLN A 99 -12.90 -0.85 -2.12
N LEU A 100 -14.06 -0.19 -2.12
CA LEU A 100 -15.32 -0.82 -2.54
C LEU A 100 -15.28 -1.08 -4.05
N LEU A 101 -15.37 -2.34 -4.46
CA LEU A 101 -15.40 -2.76 -5.86
C LEU A 101 -16.82 -3.07 -6.36
N PHE A 102 -17.68 -3.53 -5.46
CA PHE A 102 -19.05 -3.93 -5.79
C PHE A 102 -20.00 -3.77 -4.61
N ASP A 103 -21.25 -3.38 -4.91
CA ASP A 103 -22.37 -3.33 -3.99
C ASP A 103 -23.66 -3.55 -4.79
N GLY A 104 -24.32 -4.71 -4.63
CA GLY A 104 -25.48 -5.08 -5.46
C GLY A 104 -25.88 -6.56 -5.36
N ASP A 105 -26.59 -7.07 -6.38
CA ASP A 105 -27.02 -8.47 -6.46
C ASP A 105 -25.82 -9.39 -6.79
N GLU A 106 -25.75 -10.56 -6.15
CA GLU A 106 -24.65 -11.53 -6.38
C GLU A 106 -24.49 -11.91 -7.86
N ARG A 107 -25.59 -12.04 -8.60
CA ARG A 107 -25.54 -12.43 -10.02
C ARG A 107 -24.83 -11.37 -10.86
N GLU A 108 -24.89 -10.11 -10.46
CA GLU A 108 -24.14 -9.04 -11.12
C GLU A 108 -22.66 -9.13 -10.77
N ALA A 109 -22.31 -9.39 -9.50
CA ALA A 109 -20.93 -9.54 -9.05
C ALA A 109 -20.20 -10.66 -9.80
N VAL A 110 -20.86 -11.81 -9.97
CA VAL A 110 -20.30 -12.99 -10.65
C VAL A 110 -19.98 -12.72 -12.13
N ASN A 111 -20.77 -11.89 -12.80
CA ASN A 111 -20.60 -11.57 -14.21
C ASN A 111 -19.70 -10.35 -14.47
N LYS A 112 -19.27 -9.64 -13.43
CA LYS A 112 -18.49 -8.41 -13.54
C LYS A 112 -16.99 -8.70 -13.59
N VAL A 113 -16.29 -7.87 -14.38
CA VAL A 113 -14.82 -7.79 -14.38
C VAL A 113 -14.43 -6.53 -13.61
N PHE A 114 -13.60 -6.70 -12.59
CA PHE A 114 -13.04 -5.64 -11.77
C PHE A 114 -11.65 -5.29 -12.30
N GLU A 115 -11.38 -4.00 -12.48
CA GLU A 115 -10.04 -3.52 -12.82
C GLU A 115 -9.35 -2.99 -11.56
N VAL A 116 -8.32 -3.70 -11.11
CA VAL A 116 -7.55 -3.38 -9.90
C VAL A 116 -6.07 -3.41 -10.28
N ASN A 117 -5.33 -2.33 -10.02
CA ASN A 117 -3.92 -2.23 -10.37
C ASN A 117 -3.61 -2.63 -11.84
N ARG A 118 -4.43 -2.14 -12.78
CA ARG A 118 -4.39 -2.50 -14.23
C ARG A 118 -4.57 -4.00 -14.53
N GLN A 119 -4.95 -4.80 -13.53
CA GLN A 119 -5.31 -6.20 -13.68
C GLN A 119 -6.82 -6.34 -13.79
N LYS A 120 -7.25 -7.21 -14.71
CA LYS A 120 -8.63 -7.69 -14.76
C LYS A 120 -8.77 -8.87 -13.81
N ILE A 121 -9.73 -8.77 -12.90
CA ILE A 121 -10.03 -9.77 -11.86
C ILE A 121 -11.53 -10.04 -11.88
N ARG A 122 -11.92 -11.30 -11.79
CA ARG A 122 -13.31 -11.73 -11.61
C ARG A 122 -13.46 -12.41 -10.27
N LEU A 123 -14.70 -12.46 -9.78
CA LEU A 123 -15.01 -13.11 -8.51
C LEU A 123 -14.54 -14.57 -8.44
N ILE A 124 -14.75 -15.30 -9.54
CA ILE A 124 -14.35 -16.71 -9.66
C ILE A 124 -12.84 -16.94 -9.60
N ASP A 125 -12.03 -15.89 -9.78
CA ASP A 125 -10.57 -16.03 -9.74
C ASP A 125 -10.06 -16.19 -8.30
N PHE A 126 -10.85 -15.80 -7.27
CA PHE A 126 -10.42 -15.83 -5.87
C PHE A 126 -11.43 -16.42 -4.87
N CYS A 127 -12.72 -16.56 -5.21
CA CYS A 127 -13.73 -17.01 -4.25
C CYS A 127 -13.53 -18.45 -3.73
N GLY A 128 -12.68 -19.25 -4.39
CA GLY A 128 -12.25 -20.57 -3.93
C GLY A 128 -11.07 -20.57 -2.96
N ASN A 129 -10.48 -19.40 -2.68
CA ASN A 129 -9.22 -19.24 -1.98
C ASN A 129 -9.42 -18.44 -0.67
N PRO A 130 -10.00 -19.04 0.38
CA PRO A 130 -10.18 -18.35 1.66
C PRO A 130 -8.81 -18.08 2.31
N LEU A 131 -8.67 -16.94 3.01
CA LEU A 131 -7.39 -16.48 3.56
C LEU A 131 -6.67 -17.53 4.42
N LYS A 132 -7.41 -18.41 5.12
CA LYS A 132 -6.83 -19.48 5.93
C LYS A 132 -5.89 -20.41 5.17
N GLU A 133 -6.11 -20.61 3.86
CA GLU A 133 -5.30 -21.50 3.04
C GLU A 133 -3.94 -20.88 2.71
N LEU A 134 -3.85 -19.54 2.68
CA LEU A 134 -2.60 -18.81 2.46
C LEU A 134 -1.56 -19.12 3.54
N LYS A 135 -1.97 -19.49 4.77
CA LYS A 135 -1.07 -19.95 5.85
C LYS A 135 -0.16 -21.11 5.46
N LYS A 136 -0.58 -21.91 4.48
CA LYS A 136 0.18 -23.06 4.01
C LYS A 136 1.20 -22.68 2.93
N GLU A 137 1.12 -21.44 2.44
CA GLU A 137 1.89 -20.96 1.31
C GLU A 137 2.94 -19.93 1.73
N ILE A 138 2.66 -19.09 2.73
CA ILE A 138 3.59 -18.10 3.28
C ILE A 138 4.07 -18.48 4.69
N ASP A 139 5.15 -17.85 5.13
CA ASP A 139 5.63 -17.98 6.50
C ASP A 139 4.62 -17.41 7.52
N HIS A 140 4.69 -17.94 8.74
CA HIS A 140 3.74 -17.61 9.79
C HIS A 140 3.82 -16.14 10.24
N GLU A 141 5.01 -15.55 10.27
CA GLU A 141 5.21 -14.17 10.72
C GLU A 141 4.59 -13.19 9.73
N SER A 142 4.85 -13.35 8.43
CA SER A 142 4.22 -12.57 7.37
C SER A 142 2.70 -12.72 7.35
N PHE A 143 2.19 -13.92 7.62
CA PHE A 143 0.75 -14.14 7.71
C PHE A 143 0.12 -13.42 8.90
N ASP A 144 0.72 -13.53 10.09
CA ASP A 144 0.18 -12.92 11.30
C ASP A 144 0.23 -11.39 11.21
N LEU A 145 1.33 -10.83 10.69
CA LEU A 145 1.44 -9.40 10.36
C LEU A 145 0.33 -8.94 9.40
N MET A 146 0.08 -9.70 8.32
CA MET A 146 -0.98 -9.39 7.36
C MET A 146 -2.36 -9.34 8.01
N VAL A 147 -2.65 -10.27 8.93
CA VAL A 147 -3.92 -10.30 9.67
C VAL A 147 -4.03 -9.11 10.62
N GLU A 148 -2.95 -8.78 11.32
CA GLU A 148 -2.90 -7.70 12.31
C GLU A 148 -3.04 -6.32 11.64
N GLU A 149 -2.23 -6.03 10.62
CA GLU A 149 -2.24 -4.74 9.92
C GLU A 149 -3.58 -4.44 9.27
N ASN A 150 -4.26 -5.47 8.77
CA ASN A 150 -5.60 -5.34 8.18
C ASN A 150 -6.75 -5.45 9.21
N SER A 151 -6.43 -5.65 10.49
CA SER A 151 -7.42 -5.83 11.56
C SER A 151 -8.44 -6.94 11.29
N PHE A 152 -8.01 -8.01 10.62
CA PHE A 152 -8.89 -9.15 10.32
C PHE A 152 -9.15 -9.96 11.58
N LYS A 153 -10.43 -10.31 11.80
CA LYS A 153 -10.83 -11.11 12.95
C LYS A 153 -10.86 -12.57 12.57
N ARG A 154 -10.13 -13.39 13.31
CA ARG A 154 -10.21 -14.84 13.24
C ARG A 154 -11.48 -15.32 13.94
N ILE A 155 -12.31 -16.09 13.23
CA ILE A 155 -13.46 -16.81 13.78
C ILE A 155 -13.19 -18.31 13.65
N ASN A 156 -13.34 -19.04 14.74
CA ASN A 156 -13.11 -20.49 14.76
C ASN A 156 -14.22 -21.20 15.54
N ILE A 157 -15.42 -21.27 14.96
CA ILE A 157 -16.59 -21.94 15.58
C ILE A 157 -16.72 -23.38 15.05
N ILE A 158 -16.72 -23.55 13.72
CA ILE A 158 -16.83 -24.86 13.05
C ILE A 158 -15.71 -25.01 12.02
N ILE A 159 -15.47 -23.94 11.26
CA ILE A 159 -14.40 -23.83 10.27
C ILE A 159 -13.68 -22.53 10.57
N GLU A 160 -12.35 -22.57 10.61
CA GLU A 160 -11.54 -21.37 10.75
C GLU A 160 -11.77 -20.43 9.56
N LYS A 161 -12.08 -19.17 9.86
CA LYS A 161 -12.29 -18.10 8.88
C LYS A 161 -11.65 -16.82 9.38
N TYR A 162 -11.33 -15.95 8.43
CA TYR A 162 -10.91 -14.58 8.67
C TYR A 162 -11.97 -13.66 8.10
N ILE A 163 -12.38 -12.66 8.88
CA ILE A 163 -13.39 -11.70 8.47
C ILE A 163 -12.89 -10.27 8.56
N SER A 164 -13.36 -9.41 7.66
CA SER A 164 -13.13 -7.98 7.68
C SER A 164 -13.92 -7.29 8.79
N GLU A 165 -13.68 -6.00 9.01
CA GLU A 165 -14.49 -5.15 9.89
C GLU A 165 -15.98 -5.13 9.51
N LYS A 166 -16.28 -5.32 8.21
CA LYS A 166 -17.65 -5.42 7.67
C LYS A 166 -18.28 -6.80 7.86
N ARG A 167 -17.58 -7.72 8.55
CA ARG A 167 -17.98 -9.11 8.80
C ARG A 167 -18.10 -9.95 7.53
N LEU A 168 -17.38 -9.59 6.48
CA LEU A 168 -17.28 -10.36 5.23
C LEU A 168 -16.06 -11.27 5.29
N GLU A 169 -16.16 -12.46 4.71
CA GLU A 169 -15.04 -13.41 4.68
C GLU A 169 -13.90 -12.93 3.78
N ILE A 170 -12.65 -13.15 4.21
CA ILE A 170 -11.46 -12.76 3.46
C ILE A 170 -11.00 -13.89 2.53
N TYR A 171 -10.71 -13.51 1.29
CA TYR A 171 -10.19 -14.36 0.23
C TYR A 171 -8.89 -13.76 -0.33
N TYR A 172 -8.08 -14.58 -0.99
CA TYR A 172 -6.84 -14.12 -1.62
C TYR A 172 -6.72 -14.51 -3.10
N LEU A 173 -5.97 -13.71 -3.85
CA LEU A 173 -5.54 -14.03 -5.20
C LEU A 173 -4.04 -13.76 -5.33
N LYS A 174 -3.27 -14.76 -5.78
CA LYS A 174 -1.88 -14.54 -6.19
C LYS A 174 -1.81 -14.29 -7.68
N LYS A 175 -1.22 -13.17 -8.10
CA LYS A 175 -1.09 -12.80 -9.51
C LYS A 175 0.06 -11.80 -9.71
N ASN A 176 0.99 -12.11 -10.62
CA ASN A 176 2.15 -11.26 -10.97
C ASN A 176 2.96 -10.82 -9.73
N ASP A 177 3.40 -11.79 -8.93
CA ASP A 177 4.16 -11.57 -7.69
C ASP A 177 3.45 -10.70 -6.65
N LEU A 178 2.12 -10.57 -6.75
CA LEU A 178 1.29 -9.88 -5.78
C LEU A 178 0.26 -10.81 -5.16
N ILE A 179 -0.05 -10.59 -3.89
CA ILE A 179 -1.19 -11.14 -3.16
C ILE A 179 -2.23 -10.03 -3.03
N TYR A 180 -3.42 -10.24 -3.59
CA TYR A 180 -4.57 -9.39 -3.40
C TYR A 180 -5.46 -9.99 -2.33
N LEU A 181 -5.91 -9.18 -1.38
CA LEU A 181 -6.86 -9.59 -0.35
C LEU A 181 -8.22 -8.96 -0.62
N PHE A 182 -9.25 -9.80 -0.66
CA PHE A 182 -10.63 -9.37 -0.91
C PHE A 182 -11.51 -9.75 0.26
N SER A 183 -12.45 -8.88 0.65
CA SER A 183 -13.58 -9.30 1.48
C SER A 183 -14.85 -9.36 0.64
N TYR A 184 -15.54 -10.50 0.69
CA TYR A 184 -16.72 -10.75 -0.13
C TYR A 184 -17.78 -11.53 0.64
N GLY A 185 -19.04 -11.18 0.39
CA GLY A 185 -20.19 -11.94 0.84
C GLY A 185 -21.46 -11.12 0.90
N GLU A 186 -22.51 -11.76 1.40
CA GLU A 186 -23.80 -11.12 1.66
C GLU A 186 -23.69 -10.19 2.87
N TYR A 187 -23.94 -8.90 2.65
CA TYR A 187 -23.91 -7.87 3.70
C TYR A 187 -25.29 -7.71 4.36
N GLN A 188 -26.35 -7.80 3.55
CA GLN A 188 -27.76 -7.80 3.94
C GLN A 188 -28.51 -8.74 2.99
N PRO A 189 -29.71 -9.25 3.35
CA PRO A 189 -30.47 -10.15 2.49
C PRO A 189 -30.57 -9.66 1.03
N GLY A 190 -29.97 -10.41 0.10
CA GLY A 190 -29.94 -10.11 -1.34
C GLY A 190 -28.95 -9.02 -1.78
N ARG A 191 -28.13 -8.47 -0.87
CA ARG A 191 -27.15 -7.42 -1.14
C ARG A 191 -25.75 -7.89 -0.77
N TYR A 192 -24.91 -8.02 -1.79
CA TYR A 192 -23.54 -8.49 -1.71
C TYR A 192 -22.58 -7.32 -1.88
N MET A 193 -21.48 -7.37 -1.13
CA MET A 193 -20.42 -6.38 -1.23
C MET A 193 -19.09 -7.07 -1.51
N LEU A 194 -18.26 -6.43 -2.32
CA LEU A 194 -16.87 -6.81 -2.57
C LEU A 194 -15.98 -5.62 -2.26
N PHE A 195 -14.99 -5.84 -1.39
CA PHE A 195 -13.92 -4.91 -1.15
C PHE A 195 -12.58 -5.52 -1.53
N LEU A 196 -11.69 -4.69 -2.05
CA LEU A 196 -10.25 -4.94 -2.01
C LEU A 196 -9.74 -4.40 -0.69
N GLU A 197 -9.22 -5.29 0.16
CA GLU A 197 -8.71 -4.94 1.50
C GLU A 197 -7.22 -4.59 1.46
N ASP A 198 -6.43 -5.29 0.63
CA ASP A 198 -4.97 -5.12 0.59
C ASP A 198 -4.36 -5.62 -0.73
N ILE A 199 -3.15 -5.13 -1.07
CA ILE A 199 -2.27 -5.66 -2.11
C ILE A 199 -0.84 -5.72 -1.55
N ARG A 200 -0.22 -6.89 -1.60
CA ARG A 200 1.15 -7.11 -1.10
C ARG A 200 2.03 -7.79 -2.12
N ILE A 201 3.34 -7.55 -2.05
CA ILE A 201 4.31 -8.33 -2.81
C ILE A 201 4.44 -9.73 -2.20
N TRP A 202 4.43 -10.73 -3.07
CA TRP A 202 4.80 -12.09 -2.76
C TRP A 202 6.33 -12.20 -2.75
N ASN A 203 6.94 -12.29 -1.57
CA ASN A 203 8.34 -12.65 -1.45
C ASN A 203 8.41 -14.18 -1.33
N SER A 204 8.74 -14.86 -2.43
CA SER A 204 9.03 -16.30 -2.46
C SER A 204 10.33 -16.66 -1.77
#